data_AF-A0A3C0TXJ0-F1
#
_entry.id   AF-A0A3C0TXJ0-F1
#
_cell.length_a   1.000
_cell.length_b   1.000
_cell.length_c   1.000
_cell.angle_alpha   90.00
_cell.angle_beta   90.00
_cell.angle_gamma   90.00
#
_symmetry.space_group_name_H-M   'P 1'
#
loop_
_entity.id
_entity.type
_entity.pdbx_description
1 polymer ?
#
loop_
_entity_poly.entity_id
_entity_poly.type
_entity_poly.pdbx_seq_one_letter_code
_entity_poly.pdbx_strand_id
1 'polypeptide(L)'
;RLGIEARIRTVDPSQFEGRLENFDFDLTTSRYVQRNTPGIELRNYFSSAAASQQGSRNLSGIRNPVVDDLVEAVIAARDRESLTAAVRALDRVLRSQHYWVPQWYKGVHTFAYWDRFGRPAVSPKYDTGITDTWWYDAARSARTGGREN
;
A
#
# COMPACT_ATOMS: atom_id res chain seq x y z
N ARG A 1 0.05 14.53 28.04
CA ARG A 1 0.97 13.37 28.00
C ARG A 1 0.33 12.24 28.81
N LEU A 2 0.46 10.98 28.38
CA LEU A 2 -0.26 9.82 28.96
C LEU A 2 0.56 8.99 29.97
N GLY A 3 1.81 9.35 30.27
CA GLY A 3 2.65 8.61 31.22
C GLY A 3 3.23 7.28 30.71
N ILE A 4 3.11 7.00 29.40
CA ILE A 4 3.65 5.78 28.77
C ILE A 4 5.16 5.93 28.59
N GLU A 5 5.93 4.98 29.12
CA GLU A 5 7.38 4.87 28.84
C GLU A 5 7.59 4.12 27.52
N ALA A 6 8.03 4.83 26.47
CA ALA A 6 8.34 4.25 25.17
C ALA A 6 9.83 4.44 24.85
N ARG A 7 10.48 3.38 24.37
CA ARG A 7 11.90 3.40 23.98
C ARG A 7 12.03 3.11 22.49
N ILE A 8 12.65 4.02 21.77
CA ILE A 8 12.96 3.82 20.34
C ILE A 8 14.27 3.07 20.24
N ARG A 9 14.26 1.94 19.52
CA ARG A 9 15.46 1.16 19.23
C ARG A 9 15.73 1.18 17.72
N THR A 10 16.84 1.77 17.34
CA THR A 10 17.35 1.71 15.97
C THR A 10 18.33 0.55 15.86
N VAL A 11 18.12 -0.31 14.87
CA VAL A 11 19.00 -1.46 14.57
C VAL A 11 19.37 -1.42 13.09
N ASP A 12 20.36 -2.20 12.68
CA ASP A 12 20.69 -2.35 11.27
C ASP A 12 19.56 -3.08 10.50
N PRO A 13 19.50 -2.95 9.17
CA PRO A 13 18.40 -3.53 8.38
C PRO A 13 18.25 -5.04 8.52
N SER A 14 19.34 -5.79 8.68
CA SER A 14 19.29 -7.25 8.78
C SER A 14 18.70 -7.70 10.11
N GLN A 15 19.08 -7.04 11.21
CA GLN A 15 18.45 -7.25 12.50
C GLN A 15 16.98 -6.81 12.50
N PHE A 16 16.64 -5.70 11.83
CA PHE A 16 15.26 -5.26 11.75
C PHE A 16 14.37 -6.30 11.05
N GLU A 17 14.80 -6.80 9.89
CA GLU A 17 14.04 -7.81 9.13
C GLU A 17 13.90 -9.09 9.94
N GLY A 18 14.99 -9.61 10.52
CA GLY A 18 14.93 -10.81 11.35
C GLY A 18 13.99 -10.67 12.56
N ARG A 19 13.91 -9.48 13.18
CA ARG A 19 12.95 -9.22 14.26
C ARG A 19 11.51 -9.15 13.75
N LEU A 20 11.27 -8.58 12.58
CA LEU A 20 9.95 -8.59 11.96
C LEU A 20 9.49 -10.01 11.61
N GLU A 21 10.34 -10.82 10.97
CA GLU A 21 10.02 -12.19 10.57
C GLU A 21 9.69 -13.08 11.78
N ASN A 22 10.35 -12.83 12.92
CA ASN A 22 10.14 -13.54 14.18
C ASN A 22 9.06 -12.94 15.08
N PHE A 23 8.41 -11.84 14.66
CA PHE A 23 7.47 -11.08 15.50
C PHE A 23 8.07 -10.62 16.85
N ASP A 24 9.39 -10.36 16.90
CA ASP A 24 10.10 -9.83 18.06
C ASP A 24 10.05 -8.29 18.06
N PHE A 25 8.90 -7.74 18.41
CA PHE A 25 8.71 -6.30 18.63
C PHE A 25 7.44 -6.02 19.43
N ASP A 26 7.41 -4.91 20.17
CA ASP A 26 6.17 -4.40 20.78
C ASP A 26 5.39 -3.53 19.78
N LEU A 27 6.10 -2.65 19.07
CA LEU A 27 5.56 -1.76 18.05
C LEU A 27 6.56 -1.64 16.91
N THR A 28 6.06 -1.66 15.67
CA THR A 28 6.87 -1.42 14.47
C THR A 28 6.14 -0.50 13.50
N THR A 29 6.87 0.04 12.55
CA THR A 29 6.29 0.80 11.43
C THR A 29 6.43 -0.03 10.17
N SER A 30 5.31 -0.21 9.47
CA SER A 30 5.28 -0.92 8.19
C SER A 30 4.42 -0.15 7.19
N ARG A 31 4.84 -0.18 5.93
CA ARG A 31 4.09 0.41 4.82
C ARG A 31 3.23 -0.67 4.17
N TYR A 32 1.92 -0.54 4.31
CA TYR A 32 0.96 -1.35 3.56
C TYR A 32 0.71 -0.73 2.19
N VAL A 33 1.00 -1.49 1.13
CA VAL A 33 0.69 -1.10 -0.25
C VAL A 33 -0.37 -2.06 -0.75
N GLN A 34 -1.62 -1.61 -0.72
CA GLN A 34 -2.76 -2.39 -1.17
C GLN A 34 -3.08 -2.09 -2.63
N ARG A 35 -3.69 -3.05 -3.33
CA ARG A 35 -4.10 -2.92 -4.72
C ARG A 35 -5.48 -2.25 -4.82
N ASN A 36 -5.77 -1.64 -5.97
CA ASN A 36 -7.10 -1.09 -6.28
C ASN A 36 -8.20 -2.17 -6.43
N THR A 37 -7.78 -3.40 -6.67
CA THR A 37 -8.63 -4.60 -6.68
C THR A 37 -7.96 -5.60 -5.74
N PRO A 38 -8.24 -5.53 -4.43
CA PRO A 38 -7.69 -6.48 -3.47
C PRO A 38 -8.13 -7.91 -3.76
N GLY A 39 -7.27 -8.87 -3.45
CA GLY A 39 -7.53 -10.29 -3.69
C GLY A 39 -6.80 -11.21 -2.73
N ILE A 40 -6.22 -12.30 -3.26
CA ILE A 40 -5.64 -13.39 -2.46
C ILE A 40 -4.49 -12.94 -1.55
N GLU A 41 -3.80 -11.85 -1.88
CA GLU A 41 -2.74 -11.28 -1.05
C GLU A 41 -3.23 -10.90 0.36
N LEU A 42 -4.52 -10.63 0.53
CA LEU A 42 -5.12 -10.28 1.82
C LEU A 42 -4.95 -11.40 2.86
N ARG A 43 -4.84 -12.67 2.45
CA ARG A 43 -4.57 -13.78 3.37
C ARG A 43 -3.24 -13.60 4.09
N ASN A 44 -2.20 -13.18 3.37
CA ASN A 44 -0.88 -12.97 3.97
C ASN A 44 -0.86 -11.77 4.93
N TYR A 45 -1.77 -10.81 4.75
CA TYR A 45 -1.86 -9.62 5.59
C TYR A 45 -2.74 -9.82 6.82
N PHE A 46 -3.88 -10.50 6.68
CA PHE A 46 -4.96 -10.42 7.67
C PHE A 46 -5.48 -11.76 8.17
N SER A 47 -5.11 -12.88 7.56
CA SER A 47 -5.64 -14.18 8.00
C SER A 47 -5.02 -14.65 9.32
N SER A 48 -5.82 -15.38 10.10
CA SER A 48 -5.37 -16.06 11.32
C SER A 48 -4.24 -17.06 11.05
N ALA A 49 -4.22 -17.69 9.88
CA ALA A 49 -3.15 -18.60 9.48
C ALA A 49 -1.82 -17.87 9.32
N ALA A 50 -1.84 -16.68 8.70
CA ALA A 50 -0.64 -15.85 8.54
C ALA A 50 -0.07 -15.40 9.89
N ALA A 51 -0.89 -15.20 10.93
CA ALA A 51 -0.40 -14.83 12.27
C ALA A 51 0.48 -15.91 12.94
N SER A 52 0.43 -17.17 12.47
CA SER A 52 1.33 -18.24 12.93
C SER A 52 2.55 -18.44 12.04
N GLN A 53 2.61 -17.77 10.89
CA GLN A 53 3.63 -18.02 9.89
C GLN A 53 4.77 -17.02 10.04
N GLN A 54 5.96 -17.53 10.35
CA GLN A 54 7.19 -16.74 10.37
C GLN A 54 7.39 -16.04 9.01
N GLY A 55 7.71 -14.76 9.04
CA GLY A 55 7.89 -13.94 7.83
C GLY A 55 6.60 -13.55 7.10
N SER A 56 5.42 -13.83 7.65
CA SER A 56 4.17 -13.35 7.06
C SER A 56 4.03 -11.84 7.19
N ARG A 57 3.11 -11.26 6.43
CA ARG A 57 2.80 -9.81 6.51
C ARG A 57 1.77 -9.47 7.58
N ASN A 58 1.28 -10.45 8.33
CA ASN A 58 0.37 -10.25 9.46
C ASN A 58 1.16 -9.86 10.72
N LEU A 59 1.82 -8.70 10.66
CA LEU A 59 2.66 -8.17 11.73
C LEU A 59 1.87 -7.84 13.01
N SER A 60 0.57 -7.57 12.88
CA SER A 60 -0.31 -7.32 14.03
C SER A 60 -0.79 -8.61 14.71
N GLY A 61 -0.46 -9.79 14.17
CA GLY A 61 -0.86 -11.08 14.74
C GLY A 61 -2.37 -11.31 14.75
N ILE A 62 -3.09 -10.81 13.74
CA ILE A 62 -4.56 -10.87 13.64
C ILE A 62 -5.01 -12.33 13.63
N ARG A 63 -5.84 -12.71 14.61
CA ARG A 63 -6.51 -14.01 14.71
C ARG A 63 -7.99 -13.81 14.98
N ASN A 64 -8.77 -13.58 13.93
CA ASN A 64 -10.18 -13.27 14.05
C ASN A 64 -10.98 -13.98 12.95
N PRO A 65 -11.91 -14.89 13.30
CA PRO A 65 -12.67 -15.66 12.30
C PRO A 65 -13.54 -14.76 11.42
N VAL A 66 -14.03 -13.63 11.93
CA VAL A 66 -14.78 -12.65 11.12
C VAL A 66 -13.89 -11.99 10.08
N VAL A 67 -12.62 -11.73 10.41
CA VAL A 67 -11.65 -11.21 9.45
C VAL A 67 -11.33 -12.27 8.39
N ASP A 68 -11.16 -13.53 8.79
CA ASP A 68 -10.92 -14.64 7.87
C ASP A 68 -12.08 -14.78 6.86
N ASP A 69 -13.32 -14.81 7.35
CA ASP A 69 -14.52 -14.93 6.50
C ASP A 69 -14.65 -13.75 5.52
N LEU A 70 -14.35 -12.54 5.98
CA LEU A 70 -14.40 -11.34 5.14
C LEU A 70 -13.28 -11.32 4.08
N VAL A 71 -12.09 -11.82 4.41
CA VAL A 71 -11.01 -12.01 3.42
C VAL A 71 -11.45 -12.99 2.33
N GLU A 72 -12.08 -14.11 2.71
CA GLU A 72 -12.61 -15.07 1.73
C GLU A 72 -13.75 -14.49 0.89
N ALA A 73 -14.64 -13.69 1.49
CA ALA A 73 -15.69 -12.99 0.76
C ALA A 73 -15.13 -12.02 -0.29
N VAL A 74 -14.05 -11.29 0.03
CA VAL A 74 -13.35 -10.41 -0.92
C VAL A 74 -12.77 -11.23 -2.08
N ILE A 75 -12.13 -12.37 -1.79
CA ILE A 75 -11.51 -13.23 -2.81
C ILE A 75 -12.56 -13.88 -3.72
N ALA A 76 -13.72 -14.24 -3.16
CA ALA A 76 -14.80 -14.92 -3.89
C ALA A 76 -15.73 -13.96 -4.67
N ALA A 77 -15.58 -12.64 -4.50
CA ALA A 77 -16.42 -11.64 -5.15
C ALA A 77 -16.33 -11.75 -6.69
N ARG A 78 -17.50 -11.80 -7.34
CA ARG A 78 -17.59 -12.02 -8.81
C ARG A 78 -17.79 -10.74 -9.60
N ASP A 79 -18.09 -9.64 -8.94
CA ASP A 79 -18.40 -8.36 -9.56
C ASP A 79 -17.90 -7.20 -8.68
N ARG A 80 -17.94 -5.99 -9.24
CA ARG A 80 -17.39 -4.80 -8.57
C ARG A 80 -18.21 -4.39 -7.35
N GLU A 81 -19.52 -4.61 -7.37
CA GLU A 81 -20.41 -4.22 -6.27
C GLU A 81 -20.17 -5.13 -5.06
N SER A 82 -20.18 -6.44 -5.27
CA SER A 82 -19.88 -7.43 -4.23
C SER A 82 -18.47 -7.26 -3.66
N LEU A 83 -17.46 -7.01 -4.51
CA LEU A 83 -16.11 -6.71 -4.06
C LEU A 83 -16.06 -5.46 -3.18
N THR A 84 -16.72 -4.38 -3.61
CA THR A 84 -16.72 -3.12 -2.87
C THR A 84 -17.40 -3.26 -1.51
N ALA A 85 -18.51 -4.00 -1.46
CA ALA A 85 -19.22 -4.27 -0.21
C ALA A 85 -18.34 -5.10 0.76
N ALA A 86 -17.74 -6.18 0.28
CA ALA A 86 -16.88 -7.06 1.08
C ALA A 86 -15.64 -6.31 1.62
N VAL A 87 -14.94 -5.54 0.77
CA VAL A 87 -13.78 -4.75 1.18
C VAL A 87 -14.15 -3.68 2.21
N ARG A 88 -15.30 -3.02 2.06
CA ARG A 88 -15.79 -2.04 3.06
C ARG A 88 -16.11 -2.69 4.39
N ALA A 89 -16.70 -3.88 4.39
CA ALA A 89 -16.96 -4.63 5.62
C ALA A 89 -15.65 -5.01 6.30
N LEU A 90 -14.69 -5.55 5.55
CA LEU A 90 -13.35 -5.88 6.03
C LEU A 90 -12.63 -4.66 6.64
N ASP A 91 -12.61 -3.52 5.95
CA ASP A 91 -12.00 -2.28 6.46
C ASP A 91 -12.61 -1.83 7.80
N ARG A 92 -13.95 -1.87 7.91
CA ARG A 92 -14.65 -1.48 9.15
C ARG A 92 -14.27 -2.39 10.32
N VAL A 93 -14.25 -3.71 10.09
CA VAL A 93 -13.86 -4.69 11.12
C VAL A 93 -12.42 -4.46 11.53
N LEU A 94 -11.48 -4.41 10.59
CA LEU A 94 -10.05 -4.19 10.89
C LEU A 94 -9.82 -2.90 11.69
N ARG A 95 -10.47 -1.80 11.30
CA ARG A 95 -10.33 -0.51 11.99
C ARG A 95 -10.91 -0.51 13.41
N SER A 96 -12.00 -1.24 13.64
CA SER A 96 -12.61 -1.37 14.97
C SER A 96 -11.72 -2.08 16.00
N GLN A 97 -10.76 -2.89 15.52
CA GLN A 97 -9.89 -3.70 16.38
C GLN A 97 -8.59 -2.98 16.76
N HIS A 98 -8.31 -1.79 16.20
CA HIS A 98 -7.15 -0.97 16.54
C HIS A 98 -5.79 -1.67 16.34
N TYR A 99 -5.67 -2.55 15.33
CA TYR A 99 -4.42 -3.27 15.02
C TYR A 99 -3.24 -2.38 14.62
N TRP A 100 -3.50 -1.15 14.20
CA TRP A 100 -2.49 -0.17 13.80
C TRP A 100 -2.96 1.26 14.09
N VAL A 101 -1.97 2.16 14.17
CA VAL A 101 -2.19 3.61 14.20
C VAL A 101 -1.84 4.15 12.80
N PRO A 102 -2.82 4.60 12.00
CA PRO A 102 -2.54 5.17 10.69
C PRO A 102 -1.65 6.40 10.81
N GLN A 103 -0.64 6.47 9.94
CA GLN A 103 0.27 7.61 9.86
C GLN A 103 -0.16 8.54 8.71
N TRP A 104 0.68 8.69 7.69
CA TRP A 104 0.49 9.62 6.60
C TRP A 104 0.56 8.90 5.24
N TYR A 105 0.03 9.57 4.21
CA TYR A 105 0.25 9.19 2.82
C TYR A 105 0.50 10.44 1.97
N LYS A 106 1.22 10.29 0.86
CA LYS A 106 1.38 11.34 -0.14
C LYS A 106 0.40 11.10 -1.29
N GLY A 107 -0.70 11.85 -1.33
CA GLY A 107 -1.76 11.72 -2.33
C GLY A 107 -1.47 12.36 -3.69
N VAL A 108 -0.23 12.81 -3.92
CA VAL A 108 0.18 13.47 -5.15
C VAL A 108 1.50 12.88 -5.64
N HIS A 109 1.63 12.77 -6.96
CA HIS A 109 2.89 12.44 -7.59
C HIS A 109 3.62 13.72 -7.99
N THR A 110 4.92 13.79 -7.70
CA THR A 110 5.75 14.96 -8.01
C THR A 110 6.83 14.53 -8.99
N PHE A 111 6.90 15.20 -10.14
CA PHE A 111 7.89 14.91 -11.18
C PHE A 111 8.51 16.21 -11.67
N ALA A 112 9.78 16.13 -12.07
CA ALA A 112 10.47 17.17 -12.82
C ALA A 112 10.81 16.59 -14.19
N TYR A 113 10.50 17.33 -15.25
CA TYR A 113 10.74 16.92 -16.63
C TYR A 113 11.01 18.15 -17.49
N TRP A 114 11.75 17.97 -18.58
CA TRP A 114 11.99 19.03 -19.55
C TRP A 114 10.68 19.40 -20.27
N ASP A 115 10.42 20.69 -20.55
CA ASP A 115 9.28 21.13 -21.39
C ASP A 115 9.52 20.78 -22.87
N ARG A 116 9.59 19.48 -23.16
CA ARG A 116 9.77 18.86 -24.48
C ARG A 116 8.69 17.82 -24.77
N PHE A 117 7.85 17.54 -23.79
CA PHE A 117 6.84 16.49 -23.86
C PHE A 117 5.45 17.10 -23.88
N GLY A 118 4.61 16.60 -24.79
CA GLY A 118 3.16 16.74 -24.72
C GLY A 118 2.56 15.66 -23.82
N ARG A 119 1.38 15.93 -23.27
CA ARG A 119 0.61 14.98 -22.48
C ARG A 119 -0.90 15.19 -22.68
N PRO A 120 -1.74 14.17 -22.44
CA PRO A 120 -3.18 14.31 -22.51
C PRO A 120 -3.70 15.37 -21.51
N ALA A 121 -4.78 16.07 -21.86
CA ALA A 121 -5.43 17.02 -20.97
C ALA A 121 -6.03 16.33 -19.71
N VAL A 122 -6.42 15.06 -19.86
CA VAL A 122 -6.93 14.20 -18.78
C VAL A 122 -5.95 13.05 -18.57
N SER A 123 -5.32 13.00 -17.40
CA SER A 123 -4.42 11.91 -17.04
C SER A 123 -5.19 10.63 -16.68
N PRO A 124 -4.57 9.45 -16.78
CA PRO A 124 -5.17 8.20 -16.31
C PRO A 124 -5.59 8.28 -14.83
N LYS A 125 -6.72 7.67 -14.48
CA LYS A 125 -7.26 7.73 -13.10
C LYS A 125 -6.39 7.04 -12.06
N TYR A 126 -5.66 6.00 -12.46
CA TYR A 126 -4.91 5.11 -11.55
C TYR A 126 -3.42 4.99 -11.92
N ASP A 127 -2.93 5.83 -12.83
CA ASP A 127 -1.54 5.83 -13.26
C ASP A 127 -1.07 7.27 -13.56
N THR A 128 0.24 7.48 -13.52
CA THR A 128 0.91 8.71 -13.93
C THR A 128 0.85 8.92 -15.45
N GLY A 129 0.77 7.84 -16.23
CA GLY A 129 0.68 7.83 -17.69
C GLY A 129 1.95 8.32 -18.40
N ILE A 130 3.06 8.55 -17.69
CA ILE A 130 4.23 9.24 -18.27
C ILE A 130 4.85 8.41 -19.40
N THR A 131 5.06 7.12 -19.21
CA THR A 131 5.70 6.27 -20.22
C THR A 131 4.77 5.91 -21.38
N ASP A 132 3.46 5.88 -21.14
CA ASP A 132 2.51 5.26 -22.06
C ASP A 132 1.68 6.30 -22.85
N THR A 133 1.52 7.51 -22.30
CA THR A 133 0.60 8.51 -22.86
C THR A 133 1.25 9.83 -23.22
N TRP A 134 2.49 10.09 -22.78
CA TRP A 134 3.22 11.31 -23.14
C TRP A 134 3.96 11.08 -24.45
N TRP A 135 4.17 12.16 -25.21
CA TRP A 135 4.86 12.11 -26.49
C TRP A 135 5.89 13.23 -26.59
N TYR A 136 6.91 13.02 -27.42
CA TYR A 136 7.83 14.08 -27.80
C TYR A 136 7.10 15.15 -28.60
N ASP A 137 7.23 16.41 -28.18
CA ASP A 137 6.65 17.57 -28.85
C ASP A 137 7.80 18.43 -29.41
N ALA A 138 7.99 18.35 -30.72
CA ALA A 138 9.09 19.03 -31.42
C ALA A 138 9.03 20.56 -31.24
N ALA A 139 7.84 21.16 -31.21
CA ALA A 139 7.66 22.59 -31.04
C ALA A 139 8.06 23.03 -29.62
N ARG A 140 7.68 22.26 -28.59
CA ARG A 140 8.14 22.50 -27.21
C ARG A 140 9.65 22.30 -27.07
N SER A 141 10.17 21.23 -27.68
CA SER A 141 11.59 20.89 -27.63
C SER A 141 12.49 22.00 -28.17
N ALA A 142 12.13 22.59 -29.31
CA ALA A 142 12.87 23.69 -29.91
C ALA A 142 13.00 24.91 -28.97
N ARG A 143 12.00 25.19 -28.13
CA ARG A 143 12.03 26.31 -27.16
C ARG A 143 12.99 26.08 -25.99
N THR A 144 13.31 24.83 -25.69
CA THR A 144 14.19 24.45 -24.57
C THR A 144 15.62 24.10 -25.02
N GLY A 145 15.98 24.44 -26.26
CA GLY A 145 17.34 24.28 -26.80
C GLY A 145 17.80 22.82 -26.92
N GLY A 146 16.87 21.86 -26.95
CA GLY A 146 17.18 20.44 -27.08
C GLY A 146 17.59 20.07 -28.49
N ARG A 147 18.78 19.47 -28.66
CA ARG A 147 19.12 18.75 -29.90
C ARG A 147 18.27 17.49 -30.01
N GLU A 148 17.76 17.21 -31.22
CA GLU A 148 17.30 15.88 -31.59
C GLU A 148 18.51 14.95 -31.56
N ASN A 149 18.42 13.86 -30.80
CA ASN A 149 19.40 12.77 -30.83
C ASN A 149 18.86 11.66 -31.72
#